data_AF-A0A286C7H2-F1
#
_entry.id   AF-A0A286C7H2-F1
#
_cell.length_a   1.000
_cell.length_b   1.000
_cell.length_c   1.000
_cell.angle_alpha   90.00
_cell.angle_beta   90.00
_cell.angle_gamma   90.00
#
_symmetry.space_group_name_H-M   'P 1'
#
loop_
_entity.id
_entity.type
_entity.pdbx_description
1 polymer ?
#
loop_
_entity_poly.entity_id
_entity_poly.type
_entity_poly.pdbx_seq_one_letter_code
_entity_poly.pdbx_strand_id
1 'polypeptide(L)'
;MKLVENWKVIMTKAWSVRLAAIAALIISASESVHLLPTGVFGITPEALELAAPVLKYLGYLIGAIGAFLARPTDQGIAVAQIKAALDAAKNGGTQ
;
A
#
# COMPACT_ATOMS: atom_id res chain seq x y z
N MET A 1 24.30 -0.72 14.43
CA MET A 1 22.82 -0.81 14.43
C MET A 1 22.25 0.39 13.68
N LYS A 2 21.62 0.20 12.50
CA LYS A 2 21.02 1.27 11.67
C LYS A 2 19.67 0.91 11.04
N LEU A 3 18.99 -0.12 11.54
CA LEU A 3 17.66 -0.53 11.05
C LEU A 3 16.59 0.56 11.31
N VAL A 4 16.74 1.31 12.40
CA VAL A 4 15.78 2.35 12.82
C VAL A 4 16.00 3.70 12.11
N GLU A 5 17.11 3.92 11.39
CA GLU A 5 17.29 5.16 10.60
C GLU A 5 16.79 5.00 9.15
N ASN A 6 16.92 3.81 8.58
CA ASN A 6 16.51 3.53 7.20
C ASN A 6 15.02 3.22 7.03
N TRP A 7 14.26 3.07 8.13
CA TRP A 7 12.83 2.74 8.05
C TRP A 7 12.03 3.77 7.26
N LYS A 8 12.37 5.07 7.37
CA LYS A 8 11.74 6.14 6.59
C LYS A 8 11.97 5.88 5.11
N VAL A 9 13.22 5.69 4.68
CA VAL A 9 13.57 5.44 3.27
C VAL A 9 12.89 4.18 2.73
N ILE A 10 12.84 3.12 3.53
CA ILE A 10 12.15 1.87 3.19
C ILE A 10 10.64 2.13 3.04
N MET A 11 10.02 2.84 3.98
CA MET A 11 8.60 3.22 3.92
C MET A 11 8.27 4.20 2.79
N THR A 12 9.18 5.10 2.42
CA THR A 12 8.99 6.01 1.26
C THR A 12 9.08 5.24 -0.05
N LYS A 13 9.82 4.13 -0.09
CA LYS A 13 9.98 3.31 -1.30
C LYS A 13 9.03 2.11 -1.36
N ALA A 14 8.47 1.69 -0.22
CA ALA A 14 7.62 0.51 -0.11
C ALA A 14 6.25 0.76 -0.77
N TRP A 15 6.17 0.44 -2.05
CA TRP A 15 4.95 0.63 -2.84
C TRP A 15 3.84 -0.30 -2.36
N SER A 16 4.19 -1.48 -1.81
CA SER A 16 3.24 -2.43 -1.24
C SER A 16 2.49 -1.86 -0.04
N VAL A 17 3.15 -1.08 0.82
CA VAL A 17 2.54 -0.45 2.00
C VAL A 17 1.57 0.65 1.57
N ARG A 18 1.93 1.44 0.56
CA ARG A 18 1.06 2.49 0.01
C ARG A 18 -0.17 1.90 -0.66
N LEU A 19 0.00 0.87 -1.47
CA LEU A 19 -1.11 0.17 -2.10
C LEU A 19 -2.02 -0.52 -1.07
N ALA A 20 -1.45 -1.10 -0.01
CA ALA A 20 -2.23 -1.66 1.09
C ALA A 20 -3.07 -0.59 1.81
N ALA A 21 -2.50 0.59 2.06
CA ALA A 21 -3.23 1.70 2.65
C ALA A 21 -4.37 2.20 1.74
N ILE A 22 -4.12 2.33 0.43
CA ILE A 22 -5.14 2.72 -0.55
C ILE A 22 -6.26 1.67 -0.62
N ALA A 23 -5.90 0.38 -0.66
CA ALA A 23 -6.86 -0.72 -0.64
C ALA A 23 -7.74 -0.67 0.62
N ALA A 24 -7.13 -0.47 1.80
CA ALA A 24 -7.85 -0.36 3.06
C ALA A 24 -8.81 0.84 3.08
N LEU A 25 -8.39 1.98 2.56
CA LEU A 25 -9.24 3.17 2.44
C LEU A 25 -10.44 2.93 1.52
N ILE A 26 -10.23 2.31 0.35
CA ILE A 26 -11.28 2.03 -0.61
C ILE A 26 -12.28 1.00 -0.06
N ILE A 27 -11.80 -0.05 0.61
CA ILE A 27 -12.68 -1.02 1.28
C ILE A 27 -13.45 -0.35 2.41
N SER A 28 -12.81 0.49 3.21
CA SER A 28 -13.50 1.23 4.28
C SER A 28 -14.56 2.19 3.72
N ALA A 29 -14.29 2.83 2.59
CA ALA A 29 -15.25 3.66 1.89
C ALA A 29 -16.44 2.83 1.38
N SER A 30 -16.19 1.65 0.80
CA SER A 30 -17.25 0.70 0.42
C SER A 30 -18.13 0.31 1.60
N GLU A 31 -17.53 -0.03 2.74
CA GLU A 31 -18.29 -0.42 3.92
C GLU A 31 -19.08 0.76 4.49
N SER A 32 -18.66 2.00 4.25
CA SER A 32 -19.33 3.23 4.73
C SER A 32 -20.40 3.77 3.79
N VAL A 33 -20.64 3.15 2.62
CA VAL A 33 -21.61 3.62 1.61
C VAL A 33 -23.03 3.74 2.18
N HIS A 34 -23.41 2.90 3.15
CA HIS A 34 -24.71 2.93 3.81
C HIS A 34 -24.95 4.17 4.68
N LEU A 35 -23.91 4.95 4.98
CA LEU A 35 -24.01 6.22 5.71
C LEU A 35 -24.39 7.39 4.79
N LEU A 36 -24.38 7.21 3.46
CA LEU A 36 -24.72 8.26 2.52
C LEU A 36 -26.25 8.45 2.46
N PRO A 37 -26.75 9.69 2.60
CA PRO A 37 -28.18 9.95 2.51
C PRO A 37 -28.68 9.73 1.09
N THR A 38 -29.53 8.72 0.90
CA THR A 38 -30.24 8.48 -0.36
C THR A 38 -31.30 9.54 -0.60
N GLY A 39 -31.49 9.95 -1.87
CA GLY A 39 -32.49 10.96 -2.24
C GLY A 39 -31.98 12.41 -2.18
N VAL A 40 -30.76 12.64 -1.70
CA VAL A 40 -30.05 13.93 -1.85
C VAL A 40 -29.09 13.82 -3.04
N PHE A 41 -29.05 14.84 -3.90
CA PHE A 41 -28.19 14.89 -5.11
C PHE A 41 -28.43 13.82 -6.18
N GLY A 42 -29.63 13.23 -6.25
CA GLY A 42 -29.96 12.22 -7.27
C GLY A 42 -29.29 10.86 -7.05
N ILE A 43 -28.72 10.64 -5.86
CA ILE A 43 -28.17 9.35 -5.45
C ILE A 43 -29.36 8.44 -5.09
N THR A 44 -29.62 7.46 -5.96
CA THR A 44 -30.64 6.45 -5.72
C THR A 44 -30.08 5.30 -4.87
N PRO A 45 -30.92 4.58 -4.11
CA PRO A 45 -30.50 3.41 -3.33
C PRO A 45 -29.80 2.35 -4.20
N GLU A 46 -30.30 2.12 -5.41
CA GLU A 46 -29.77 1.12 -6.35
C GLU A 46 -28.35 1.49 -6.81
N ALA A 47 -28.08 2.78 -6.98
CA ALA A 47 -26.75 3.25 -7.35
C ALA A 47 -25.72 2.99 -6.23
N LEU A 48 -26.12 3.15 -4.96
CA LEU A 48 -25.26 2.85 -3.81
C LEU A 48 -25.02 1.35 -3.64
N GLU A 49 -26.06 0.53 -3.82
CA GLU A 49 -25.96 -0.92 -3.80
C GLU A 49 -25.03 -1.47 -4.89
N LEU A 50 -24.96 -0.81 -6.05
CA LEU A 50 -24.01 -1.15 -7.11
C LEU A 50 -22.60 -0.60 -6.84
N ALA A 51 -22.49 0.59 -6.24
CA ALA A 51 -21.20 1.23 -5.98
C ALA A 51 -20.38 0.52 -4.90
N ALA A 52 -21.03 0.04 -3.82
CA ALA A 52 -20.36 -0.65 -2.73
C ALA A 52 -19.54 -1.87 -3.20
N PRO A 53 -20.10 -2.89 -3.88
CA PRO A 53 -19.32 -4.04 -4.33
C PRO A 53 -18.21 -3.65 -5.31
N VAL A 54 -18.44 -2.67 -6.18
CA VAL A 54 -17.41 -2.18 -7.12
C VAL A 54 -16.21 -1.61 -6.37
N LEU A 55 -16.45 -0.74 -5.38
CA LEU A 55 -15.38 -0.19 -4.54
C LEU A 55 -14.66 -1.31 -3.77
N LYS A 56 -15.40 -2.25 -3.19
CA LYS A 56 -14.84 -3.38 -2.45
C LYS A 56 -13.91 -4.23 -3.33
N TYR A 57 -14.36 -4.60 -4.53
CA TYR A 57 -13.55 -5.39 -5.47
C TYR A 57 -12.35 -4.61 -5.99
N LEU A 58 -12.47 -3.30 -6.21
CA LEU A 58 -11.35 -2.45 -6.58
C LEU A 58 -10.30 -2.41 -5.45
N GLY A 59 -10.74 -2.30 -4.20
CA GLY A 59 -9.88 -2.37 -3.03
C GLY A 59 -9.13 -3.71 -2.94
N TYR A 60 -9.82 -4.83 -3.14
CA TYR A 60 -9.17 -6.16 -3.18
C TYR A 60 -8.17 -6.30 -4.32
N LEU A 61 -8.50 -5.79 -5.51
CA LEU A 61 -7.58 -5.79 -6.65
C LEU A 61 -6.29 -5.02 -6.33
N ILE A 62 -6.42 -3.82 -5.76
CA ILE A 62 -5.28 -2.99 -5.36
C ILE A 62 -4.46 -3.68 -4.26
N GLY A 63 -5.13 -4.31 -3.29
CA GLY A 63 -4.47 -5.12 -2.26
C GLY A 63 -3.69 -6.30 -2.84
N ALA A 64 -4.26 -7.00 -3.83
CA ALA A 64 -3.59 -8.09 -4.53
C ALA A 64 -2.38 -7.59 -5.33
N ILE A 65 -2.50 -6.47 -6.06
CA ILE A 65 -1.37 -5.84 -6.76
C ILE A 65 -0.26 -5.48 -5.75
N GLY A 66 -0.63 -4.92 -4.60
CA GLY A 66 0.32 -4.61 -3.52
C GLY A 66 1.07 -5.86 -3.01
N ALA A 67 0.35 -6.96 -2.82
CA ALA A 67 0.89 -8.20 -2.28
C ALA A 67 1.76 -8.98 -3.29
N PHE A 68 1.34 -9.04 -4.56
CA PHE A 68 1.98 -9.90 -5.57
C PHE A 68 2.97 -9.17 -6.47
N LEU A 69 2.77 -7.88 -6.73
CA LEU A 69 3.64 -7.11 -7.63
C LEU A 69 4.58 -6.20 -6.86
N ALA A 70 4.06 -5.43 -5.89
CA ALA A 70 4.88 -4.44 -5.20
C ALA A 70 5.76 -5.05 -4.10
N ARG A 71 5.28 -6.05 -3.35
CA ARG A 71 6.04 -6.65 -2.24
C ARG A 71 7.35 -7.33 -2.69
N PRO A 72 7.40 -8.09 -3.79
CA PRO A 72 8.66 -8.63 -4.30
C PRO A 72 9.64 -7.53 -4.74
N THR A 73 9.15 -6.46 -5.36
CA THR A 73 9.96 -5.29 -5.74
C THR A 73 10.55 -4.60 -4.51
N ASP A 74 9.74 -4.37 -3.47
CA ASP A 74 10.16 -3.76 -2.22
C ASP A 74 11.23 -4.62 -1.51
N GLN A 75 11.05 -5.95 -1.51
CA GLN A 75 12.04 -6.89 -0.97
C GLN A 75 13.35 -6.88 -1.77
N GLY A 76 13.28 -6.84 -3.11
CA GLY A 76 14.46 -6.74 -3.97
C GLY A 76 15.26 -5.46 -3.71
N ILE A 77 14.58 -4.32 -3.54
CA ILE A 77 15.23 -3.04 -3.19
C ILE A 77 15.91 -3.14 -1.81
N ALA A 78 15.24 -3.73 -0.82
CA ALA A 78 15.80 -3.89 0.52
C ALA A 78 17.08 -4.75 0.51
N VAL A 79 17.08 -5.86 -0.24
CA VAL A 79 18.27 -6.74 -0.39
C VAL A 79 19.43 -6.00 -1.05
N ALA A 80 19.17 -5.24 -2.12
CA ALA A 80 20.20 -4.46 -2.80
C ALA A 80 20.83 -3.40 -1.88
N GLN A 81 20.02 -2.71 -1.06
CA GLN A 81 20.50 -1.72 -0.10
C GLN A 81 21.33 -2.36 1.02
N ILE A 82 20.91 -3.51 1.54
CA ILE A 82 21.68 -4.25 2.56
C ILE A 82 23.03 -4.68 2.00
N LYS A 83 23.06 -5.20 0.77
CA LYS A 83 24.31 -5.61 0.11
C LYS A 83 25.25 -4.41 -0.10
N ALA A 84 24.75 -3.29 -0.61
CA ALA A 84 25.54 -2.08 -0.80
C ALA A 84 26.12 -1.56 0.53
N ALA A 85 25.35 -1.61 1.62
CA ALA A 85 25.83 -1.23 2.95
C ALA A 85 26.90 -2.20 3.49
N LEU A 86 26.77 -3.50 3.21
CA LEU A 86 27.75 -4.51 3.61
C LEU A 86 29.07 -4.35 2.84
N ASP A 87 29.00 -4.09 1.54
CA ASP A 87 30.16 -3.83 0.68
C ASP A 87 30.89 -2.54 1.09
N ALA A 88 30.14 -1.48 1.42
CA ALA A 88 30.71 -0.24 1.97
C ALA A 88 31.39 -0.45 3.33
N ALA A 89 30.80 -1.27 4.22
CA ALA A 89 31.40 -1.60 5.51
C ALA A 89 32.67 -2.46 5.38
N LYS A 90 32.73 -3.36 4.40
CA LYS A 90 33.94 -4.13 4.08
C LYS A 90 35.07 -3.24 3.55
N ASN A 91 34.76 -2.24 2.73
CA ASN A 91 35.76 -1.37 2.11
C ASN A 91 36.15 -0.17 2.98
N GLY A 92 35.36 0.19 3.99
CA GLY A 92 35.62 1.30 4.92
C GLY A 92 36.22 0.89 6.27
N GLY A 93 36.53 -0.40 6.48
CA GLY A 93 37.04 -0.95 7.75
C GLY A 93 38.57 -0.89 7.95
N THR A 94 39.31 -0.23 7.05
CA THR A 94 40.74 0.05 7.19
C THR A 94 40.96 1.56 7.33
N GLN A 95 40.63 2.11 8.49
CA GLN A 95 41.35 3.24 9.11
C GLN A 95 41.26 3.11 10.62
#